data_AF-A0A7S1H5C5-F1
#
_entry.id   AF-A0A7S1H5C5-F1
#
_cell.length_a   1.000
_cell.length_b   1.000
_cell.length_c   1.000
_cell.angle_alpha   90.00
_cell.angle_beta   90.00
_cell.angle_gamma   90.00
#
_symmetry.space_group_name_H-M   'P 1'
#
loop_
_entity.id
_entity.type
_entity.pdbx_description
1 polymer ?
#
loop_
_entity_poly.entity_id
_entity_poly.type
_entity_poly.pdbx_seq_one_letter_code
_entity_poly.pdbx_strand_id
1 'polypeptide(L)'
;GGKTPAQADDLVRAFNWLILASSVITPLFGRLMDVLGMSFAFFFVNTLGVFVFGALHSSDFGLLYFAFVVFGCFRAWNYGAITAYAQSVFGGANFGRIYGVIGLFGILASALQAPVIAISLQYLPEWGDFLPVNLTIEGCSALVYVFPAFIWWQGRREAPSG
;
A
#
# COMPACT_ATOMS: atom_id res chain seq x y z
N GLY A 1 -6.59 22.39 -18.21
CA GLY A 1 -7.83 21.75 -17.73
C GLY A 1 -7.82 21.69 -16.22
N GLY A 2 -8.27 22.77 -15.57
CA GLY A 2 -8.31 22.86 -14.10
C GLY A 2 -9.53 22.11 -13.55
N LYS A 3 -9.30 21.22 -12.60
CA LYS A 3 -10.35 20.48 -11.86
C LYS A 3 -11.22 21.50 -11.11
N THR A 4 -12.54 21.47 -11.30
CA THR A 4 -13.45 22.41 -10.62
C THR A 4 -13.62 22.03 -9.14
N PRO A 5 -13.81 23.00 -8.23
CA PRO A 5 -13.92 22.75 -6.78
C PRO A 5 -14.98 21.71 -6.41
N ALA A 6 -16.10 21.67 -7.14
CA ALA A 6 -17.17 20.69 -6.95
C ALA A 6 -16.72 19.24 -7.19
N GLN A 7 -15.80 19.01 -8.14
CA GLN A 7 -15.27 17.68 -8.42
C GLN A 7 -14.29 17.22 -7.34
N ALA A 8 -13.61 18.16 -6.67
CA ALA A 8 -12.74 17.84 -5.53
C ALA A 8 -13.56 17.46 -4.29
N ASP A 9 -14.68 18.15 -4.04
CA ASP A 9 -15.56 17.85 -2.91
C ASP A 9 -16.24 16.48 -3.01
N ASP A 10 -16.66 16.07 -4.22
CA ASP A 10 -17.23 14.72 -4.42
C ASP A 10 -16.17 13.63 -4.24
N LEU A 11 -14.92 13.88 -4.66
CA LEU A 11 -13.80 12.97 -4.45
C LEU A 11 -13.48 12.82 -2.95
N VAL A 12 -13.51 13.92 -2.20
CA VAL A 12 -13.29 13.93 -0.74
C VAL A 12 -14.43 13.21 -0.02
N ARG A 13 -15.69 13.40 -0.45
CA ARG A 13 -16.84 12.66 0.11
C ARG A 13 -16.75 11.16 -0.16
N ALA A 14 -16.38 10.78 -1.38
CA ALA A 14 -16.14 9.39 -1.73
C ALA A 14 -15.02 8.79 -0.88
N PHE A 15 -13.92 9.52 -0.69
CA PHE A 15 -12.79 9.11 0.14
C PHE A 15 -13.18 8.94 1.63
N ASN A 16 -13.96 9.86 2.19
CA ASN A 16 -14.44 9.77 3.58
C ASN A 16 -15.37 8.57 3.79
N TRP A 17 -16.28 8.31 2.84
CA TRP A 17 -17.09 7.09 2.84
C TRP A 17 -16.25 5.83 2.73
N LEU A 18 -15.12 5.92 2.02
CA LEU A 18 -14.22 4.81 1.82
C LEU A 18 -13.48 4.38 3.08
N ILE A 19 -13.07 5.35 3.90
CA ILE A 19 -12.47 5.08 5.21
C ILE A 19 -13.48 4.30 6.07
N LEU A 20 -14.74 4.70 6.08
CA LEU A 20 -15.81 3.97 6.77
C LEU A 20 -16.06 2.59 6.18
N ALA A 21 -16.15 2.45 4.86
CA ALA A 21 -16.40 1.18 4.20
C ALA A 21 -15.26 0.17 4.39
N SER A 22 -14.00 0.63 4.33
CA SER A 22 -12.82 -0.23 4.56
C SER A 22 -12.84 -0.87 5.95
N SER A 23 -13.33 -0.16 6.98
CA SER A 23 -13.42 -0.71 8.34
C SER A 23 -14.32 -1.95 8.43
N VAL A 24 -15.39 -1.99 7.63
CA VAL A 24 -16.34 -3.11 7.59
C VAL A 24 -15.77 -4.31 6.81
N ILE A 25 -14.89 -4.06 5.84
CA ILE A 25 -14.29 -5.12 5.01
C ILE A 25 -13.02 -5.71 5.66
N THR A 26 -12.37 -4.99 6.58
CA THR A 26 -11.21 -5.47 7.34
C THR A 26 -11.37 -6.88 7.97
N PRO A 27 -12.48 -7.24 8.65
CA PRO A 27 -12.64 -8.61 9.19
C PRO A 27 -12.72 -9.68 8.10
N LEU A 28 -13.25 -9.36 6.93
CA LEU A 28 -13.27 -10.28 5.79
C LEU A 28 -11.84 -10.57 5.31
N PHE A 29 -11.01 -9.52 5.24
CA PHE A 29 -9.59 -9.67 4.92
C PHE A 29 -8.84 -10.47 5.99
N GLY A 30 -9.14 -10.26 7.27
CA GLY A 30 -8.60 -11.06 8.37
C GLY A 30 -8.90 -12.55 8.19
N ARG A 31 -10.16 -12.91 7.92
CA ARG A 31 -10.55 -14.29 7.65
C ARG A 31 -9.86 -14.87 6.41
N LEU A 32 -9.66 -14.04 5.38
CA LEU A 32 -8.98 -14.45 4.15
C LEU A 32 -7.49 -14.71 4.40
N MET A 33 -6.85 -13.90 5.23
CA MET A 33 -5.48 -14.11 5.71
C MET A 33 -5.35 -15.37 6.56
N ASP A 34 -6.34 -15.69 7.39
CA ASP A 34 -6.34 -16.92 8.20
C ASP A 34 -6.44 -18.19 7.34
N VAL A 35 -7.19 -18.14 6.24
CA VAL A 35 -7.39 -19.29 5.34
C VAL A 35 -6.26 -19.46 4.33
N LEU A 36 -5.81 -18.35 3.70
CA LEU A 36 -4.83 -18.38 2.61
C LEU A 36 -3.39 -18.13 3.08
N GLY A 37 -3.22 -17.75 4.34
CA GLY A 37 -1.93 -17.48 4.97
C GLY A 37 -1.39 -16.07 4.76
N MET A 38 -0.40 -15.72 5.59
CA MET A 38 0.24 -14.40 5.58
C MET A 38 0.96 -14.08 4.26
N SER A 39 1.55 -15.07 3.58
CA SER A 39 2.19 -14.85 2.27
C SER A 39 1.21 -14.33 1.21
N PHE A 40 0.01 -14.90 1.16
CA PHE A 40 -1.03 -14.47 0.23
C PHE A 40 -1.53 -13.07 0.61
N ALA A 41 -1.74 -12.80 1.89
CA ALA A 41 -2.18 -11.49 2.37
C ALA A 41 -1.21 -10.37 1.96
N PHE A 42 0.10 -10.55 2.16
CA PHE A 42 1.11 -9.57 1.73
C PHE A 42 1.20 -9.46 0.21
N PHE A 43 1.15 -10.58 -0.53
CA PHE A 43 1.15 -10.56 -1.99
C PHE A 43 -0.04 -9.75 -2.53
N PHE A 44 -1.25 -10.06 -2.06
CA PHE A 44 -2.49 -9.42 -2.48
C PHE A 44 -2.49 -7.92 -2.18
N VAL A 45 -2.11 -7.53 -0.96
CA VAL A 45 -2.00 -6.13 -0.56
C VAL A 45 -0.96 -5.40 -1.43
N ASN A 46 0.21 -6.00 -1.67
CA ASN A 46 1.23 -5.38 -2.53
C ASN A 46 0.73 -5.21 -3.97
N THR A 47 0.00 -6.19 -4.52
CA THR A 47 -0.61 -6.09 -5.85
C THR A 47 -1.63 -4.95 -5.93
N LEU A 48 -2.46 -4.76 -4.91
CA LEU A 48 -3.38 -3.62 -4.85
C LEU A 48 -2.63 -2.28 -4.80
N GLY A 49 -1.54 -2.21 -4.02
CA GLY A 49 -0.68 -1.03 -3.97
C GLY A 49 -0.08 -0.67 -5.32
N VAL A 50 0.54 -1.64 -6.01
CA VAL A 50 1.11 -1.45 -7.36
C VAL A 50 0.04 -1.03 -8.35
N PHE A 51 -1.12 -1.70 -8.34
CA PHE A 51 -2.24 -1.36 -9.20
C PHE A 51 -2.70 0.08 -9.02
N VAL A 52 -2.78 0.59 -7.78
CA VAL A 52 -3.16 1.97 -7.51
C VAL A 52 -2.15 2.96 -8.09
N PHE A 53 -0.85 2.71 -7.91
CA PHE A 53 0.20 3.57 -8.47
C PHE A 53 0.16 3.63 -10.00
N GLY A 54 -0.08 2.50 -10.68
CA GLY A 54 -0.27 2.47 -12.12
C GLY A 54 -1.59 3.14 -12.57
N ALA A 55 -2.68 2.91 -11.84
CA ALA A 55 -4.00 3.46 -12.13
C ALA A 55 -4.05 5.00 -11.96
N LEU A 56 -3.22 5.57 -11.08
CA LEU A 56 -3.07 7.01 -10.90
C LEU A 56 -2.49 7.73 -12.14
N HIS A 57 -1.86 6.99 -13.07
CA HIS A 57 -1.38 7.54 -14.34
C HIS A 57 -2.47 7.65 -15.41
N SER A 58 -3.60 6.94 -15.23
CA SER A 58 -4.71 6.97 -16.17
C SER A 58 -5.48 8.29 -16.12
N SER A 59 -5.88 8.80 -17.28
CA SER A 59 -6.75 9.97 -17.45
C SER A 59 -8.25 9.65 -17.35
N ASP A 60 -8.61 8.38 -17.13
CA ASP A 60 -10.01 7.95 -16.98
C ASP A 60 -10.51 8.20 -15.54
N PHE A 61 -11.57 9.00 -15.42
CA PHE A 61 -12.23 9.30 -14.15
C PHE A 61 -12.79 8.06 -13.45
N GLY A 62 -13.34 7.09 -14.19
CA GLY A 62 -13.89 5.87 -13.59
C GLY A 62 -12.80 5.01 -12.95
N LEU A 63 -11.66 4.90 -13.63
CA LEU A 63 -10.50 4.18 -13.13
C LEU A 63 -9.89 4.87 -11.90
N LEU A 64 -9.91 6.20 -11.86
CA LEU A 64 -9.42 6.98 -10.72
C LEU A 64 -10.28 6.77 -9.46
N TYR A 65 -11.62 6.80 -9.59
CA TYR A 65 -12.52 6.49 -8.46
C TYR A 65 -12.28 5.06 -7.95
N PHE A 66 -12.11 4.10 -8.84
CA PHE A 66 -11.79 2.72 -8.46
C PHE A 66 -10.42 2.62 -7.77
N ALA A 67 -9.40 3.31 -8.28
CA ALA A 67 -8.07 3.36 -7.67
C ALA A 67 -8.10 3.95 -6.26
N PHE A 68 -8.90 4.99 -6.02
CA PHE A 68 -9.11 5.53 -4.66
C PHE A 68 -9.74 4.50 -3.72
N VAL A 69 -10.70 3.72 -4.21
CA VAL A 69 -11.31 2.62 -3.44
C VAL A 69 -10.27 1.57 -3.07
N VAL A 70 -9.53 1.12 -4.08
CA VAL A 70 -8.49 0.12 -3.89
C VAL A 70 -7.39 0.64 -2.96
N PHE A 71 -7.04 1.93 -3.03
CA PHE A 71 -6.05 2.55 -2.16
C PHE A 71 -6.46 2.54 -0.69
N GLY A 72 -7.72 2.87 -0.39
CA GLY A 72 -8.21 2.84 0.99
C GLY A 72 -8.20 1.41 1.56
N CYS A 73 -8.63 0.43 0.78
CA CYS A 73 -8.56 -0.99 1.14
C CYS A 73 -7.11 -1.45 1.33
N PHE A 74 -6.23 -1.14 0.37
CA PHE A 74 -4.79 -1.41 0.45
C PHE A 74 -4.22 -0.90 1.77
N ARG A 75 -4.50 0.36 2.13
CA ARG A 75 -3.97 0.98 3.34
C ARG A 75 -4.46 0.28 4.60
N ALA A 76 -5.78 0.07 4.71
CA ALA A 76 -6.38 -0.59 5.86
C ALA A 76 -5.84 -2.03 6.04
N TRP A 77 -5.79 -2.79 4.95
CA TRP A 77 -5.33 -4.19 4.96
C TRP A 77 -3.83 -4.31 5.15
N ASN A 78 -3.02 -3.37 4.63
CA ASN A 78 -1.58 -3.34 4.86
C ASN A 78 -1.24 -3.15 6.34
N TYR A 79 -1.90 -2.18 7.02
CA TYR A 79 -1.72 -2.02 8.46
C TYR A 79 -2.16 -3.27 9.22
N GLY A 80 -3.29 -3.87 8.85
CA GLY A 80 -3.76 -5.12 9.46
C GLY A 80 -2.77 -6.28 9.30
N ALA A 81 -2.25 -6.50 8.08
CA ALA A 81 -1.29 -7.56 7.77
C ALA A 81 0.05 -7.37 8.51
N ILE A 82 0.57 -6.13 8.57
CA ILE A 82 1.79 -5.82 9.32
C ILE A 82 1.57 -6.06 10.81
N THR A 83 0.44 -5.63 11.37
CA THR A 83 0.11 -5.85 12.77
C THR A 83 0.01 -7.34 13.09
N ALA A 84 -0.70 -8.11 12.25
CA ALA A 84 -0.84 -9.55 12.43
C ALA A 84 0.50 -10.29 12.35
N TYR A 85 1.36 -9.92 11.39
CA TYR A 85 2.72 -10.46 11.26
C TYR A 85 3.59 -10.12 12.47
N ALA A 86 3.57 -8.86 12.92
CA ALA A 86 4.35 -8.45 14.09
C ALA A 86 3.92 -9.19 15.36
N GLN A 87 2.61 -9.44 15.52
CA GLN A 87 2.09 -10.22 16.64
C GLN A 87 2.46 -11.71 16.54
N SER A 88 2.35 -12.32 15.35
CA SER A 88 2.58 -13.76 15.17
C SER A 88 4.06 -14.14 15.30
N VAL A 89 4.98 -13.29 14.81
CA VAL A 89 6.41 -13.60 14.81
C VAL A 89 7.10 -13.21 16.12
N PHE A 90 6.77 -12.04 16.68
CA PHE A 90 7.52 -11.48 17.82
C PHE A 90 6.78 -11.54 19.15
N GLY A 91 5.51 -11.96 19.13
CA GLY A 91 4.66 -12.07 20.31
C GLY A 91 4.23 -10.71 20.89
N GLY A 92 3.22 -10.75 21.77
CA GLY A 92 2.60 -9.54 22.33
C GLY A 92 3.56 -8.67 23.16
N ALA A 93 4.59 -9.25 23.79
CA ALA A 93 5.51 -8.53 24.67
C ALA A 93 6.42 -7.53 23.92
N ASN A 94 6.83 -7.87 22.69
CA ASN A 94 7.70 -7.01 21.86
C ASN A 94 6.94 -6.27 20.75
N PHE A 95 5.66 -6.58 20.56
CA PHE A 95 4.81 -6.04 19.50
C PHE A 95 4.92 -4.51 19.39
N GLY A 96 4.74 -3.78 20.50
CA GLY A 96 4.74 -2.31 20.48
C GLY A 96 6.08 -1.71 20.04
N ARG A 97 7.21 -2.33 20.43
CA ARG A 97 8.55 -1.86 20.03
C ARG A 97 8.78 -2.06 18.54
N ILE A 98 8.45 -3.24 18.03
CA ILE A 98 8.67 -3.58 16.62
C ILE A 98 7.73 -2.80 15.72
N TYR A 99 6.46 -2.67 16.11
CA TYR A 99 5.49 -1.86 15.39
C TYR A 99 5.90 -0.38 15.36
N GLY A 100 6.46 0.14 16.46
CA GLY A 100 7.04 1.48 16.51
C GLY A 100 8.23 1.68 15.56
N VAL A 101 9.14 0.70 15.47
CA VAL A 101 10.26 0.73 14.52
C VAL A 101 9.75 0.71 13.07
N ILE A 102 8.79 -0.16 12.74
CA ILE A 102 8.15 -0.19 11.42
C ILE A 102 7.51 1.16 11.09
N GLY A 103 6.80 1.74 12.05
CA GLY A 103 6.20 3.08 11.92
C GLY A 103 7.24 4.17 11.67
N LEU A 104 8.40 4.12 12.36
CA LEU A 104 9.49 5.08 12.15
C LEU A 104 10.02 5.04 10.71
N PHE A 105 10.22 3.84 10.14
CA PHE A 105 10.59 3.70 8.73
C PHE A 105 9.53 4.29 7.80
N GLY A 106 8.24 4.09 8.11
CA GLY A 106 7.13 4.69 7.35
C GLY A 106 7.13 6.22 7.40
N ILE A 107 7.44 6.81 8.56
CA ILE A 107 7.55 8.27 8.73
C ILE A 107 8.76 8.81 7.97
N LEU A 108 9.92 8.14 8.06
CA LEU A 108 11.13 8.54 7.33
C LEU A 108 10.90 8.49 5.80
N ALA A 109 10.28 7.41 5.31
CA ALA A 109 9.91 7.28 3.91
C ALA A 109 8.95 8.40 3.47
N SER A 110 7.97 8.74 4.31
CA SER A 110 7.02 9.84 4.06
C SER A 110 7.71 11.20 4.08
N ALA A 111 8.66 11.42 5.00
CA ALA A 111 9.45 12.65 5.08
C ALA A 111 10.35 12.83 3.85
N LEU A 112 10.86 11.74 3.27
CA LEU A 112 11.62 11.76 2.01
C LEU A 112 10.77 12.12 0.78
N GLN A 113 9.45 11.95 0.81
CA GLN A 113 8.60 12.29 -0.34
C GLN A 113 8.63 13.79 -0.66
N ALA A 114 8.60 14.66 0.36
CA ALA A 114 8.62 16.11 0.19
C ALA A 114 9.88 16.64 -0.56
N PRO A 115 11.11 16.28 -0.16
CA PRO A 115 12.31 16.70 -0.89
C PRO A 115 12.39 16.07 -2.27
N VAL A 116 11.95 14.81 -2.46
CA VAL A 116 11.90 14.18 -3.79
C VAL A 116 11.02 15.00 -4.73
N ILE A 117 9.81 15.38 -4.30
CA ILE A 117 8.90 16.22 -5.10
C ILE A 117 9.55 17.59 -5.40
N ALA A 118 10.16 18.24 -4.40
CA ALA A 118 10.81 19.54 -4.58
C ALA A 118 11.96 19.48 -5.60
N ILE A 119 12.80 18.45 -5.53
CA ILE A 119 13.90 18.21 -6.48
C ILE A 119 13.33 17.92 -7.87
N SER A 120 12.29 17.09 -7.98
CA SER A 120 11.65 16.79 -9.27
C SER A 120 11.09 18.06 -9.93
N LEU A 121 10.47 18.95 -9.16
CA LEU A 121 9.94 20.22 -9.68
C LEU A 121 11.04 21.21 -10.08
N GLN A 122 12.19 21.20 -9.41
CA GLN A 122 13.30 22.13 -9.69
C GLN A 122 14.19 21.69 -10.87
N TYR A 123 14.46 20.39 -11.00
CA TYR A 123 15.44 19.87 -11.96
C TYR A 123 14.83 19.23 -13.22
N LEU A 124 13.52 18.93 -13.24
CA LEU A 124 12.83 18.37 -14.40
C LEU A 124 11.71 19.30 -14.97
N PRO A 125 11.93 20.62 -15.15
CA PRO A 125 10.91 21.49 -15.74
C PRO A 125 10.62 21.15 -17.22
N GLU A 126 11.59 20.59 -17.95
CA GLU A 126 11.43 20.24 -19.37
C GLU A 126 10.55 18.99 -19.61
N TRP A 127 10.38 18.13 -18.61
CA TRP A 127 9.66 16.86 -18.77
C TRP A 127 8.18 16.98 -18.42
N GLY A 128 7.72 18.11 -17.86
CA GLY A 128 6.32 18.46 -17.63
C GLY A 128 5.50 17.51 -16.74
N ASP A 129 6.04 16.34 -16.41
CA ASP A 129 5.31 15.21 -15.89
C ASP A 129 6.18 14.43 -14.89
N PHE A 130 5.57 13.99 -13.80
CA PHE A 130 6.18 13.13 -12.77
C PHE A 130 6.49 11.71 -13.29
N LEU A 131 6.43 11.50 -14.60
CA LEU A 131 6.59 10.22 -15.28
C LEU A 131 7.88 9.49 -14.92
N PRO A 132 9.08 10.12 -14.90
CA PRO A 132 10.33 9.41 -14.61
C PRO A 132 10.38 8.90 -13.17
N VAL A 133 9.86 9.70 -12.23
CA VAL A 133 9.80 9.35 -10.81
C VAL A 133 8.79 8.23 -10.58
N ASN A 134 7.60 8.33 -11.20
CA ASN A 134 6.58 7.30 -11.12
C ASN A 134 7.06 5.98 -11.71
N LEU A 135 7.69 5.98 -12.88
CA LEU A 135 8.27 4.78 -13.49
C LEU A 135 9.38 4.16 -12.64
N THR A 136 10.19 4.99 -11.97
CA THR A 136 11.23 4.49 -11.06
C THR A 136 10.62 3.82 -9.83
N ILE A 137 9.61 4.45 -9.22
CA ILE A 137 8.90 3.90 -8.06
C ILE A 137 8.12 2.64 -8.44
N GLU A 138 7.49 2.63 -9.62
CA GLU A 138 6.78 1.48 -10.17
C GLU A 138 7.75 0.33 -10.47
N GLY A 139 8.92 0.62 -11.04
CA GLY A 139 10.00 -0.36 -11.20
C GLY A 139 10.50 -0.92 -9.85
N CYS A 140 10.71 -0.04 -8.86
CA CYS A 140 11.11 -0.45 -7.51
C CYS A 140 10.01 -1.24 -6.77
N SER A 141 8.74 -1.10 -7.16
CA SER A 141 7.62 -1.79 -6.53
C SER A 141 7.71 -3.32 -6.67
N ALA A 142 8.48 -3.82 -7.65
CA ALA A 142 8.80 -5.23 -7.78
C ALA A 142 9.52 -5.79 -6.53
N LEU A 143 10.31 -4.97 -5.84
CA LEU A 143 11.03 -5.37 -4.61
C LEU A 143 10.08 -5.70 -3.47
N VAL A 144 8.87 -5.12 -3.46
CA VAL A 144 7.88 -5.36 -2.39
C VAL A 144 7.39 -6.82 -2.42
N TYR A 145 7.50 -7.52 -3.55
CA TYR A 145 7.18 -8.95 -3.68
C TYR A 145 8.25 -9.89 -3.13
N VAL A 146 9.46 -9.40 -2.83
CA VAL A 146 10.52 -10.22 -2.21
C VAL A 146 10.10 -10.71 -0.82
N PHE A 147 9.43 -9.85 -0.05
CA PHE A 147 8.96 -10.18 1.30
C PHE A 147 7.90 -11.29 1.35
N PRO A 148 6.79 -11.24 0.59
CA PRO A 148 5.84 -12.36 0.55
C PRO A 148 6.46 -13.63 -0.04
N ALA A 149 7.37 -13.53 -1.02
CA ALA A 149 8.10 -14.68 -1.55
C ALA A 149 8.99 -15.33 -0.48
N PHE A 150 9.64 -14.54 0.37
CA PHE A 150 10.44 -15.01 1.49
C PHE A 150 9.58 -15.73 2.55
N ILE A 151 8.44 -15.16 2.96
CA ILE A 151 7.52 -15.80 3.92
C ILE A 151 7.03 -17.14 3.34
N TRP A 152 6.68 -17.16 2.05
CA TRP A 152 6.23 -18.39 1.38
C TRP A 152 7.32 -19.46 1.35
N TRP A 153 8.57 -19.05 1.11
CA TRP A 153 9.71 -19.97 1.13
C TRP A 153 10.01 -20.51 2.53
N GLN A 154 9.88 -19.69 3.58
CA GLN A 154 9.99 -20.16 4.97
C GLN A 154 8.88 -21.16 5.31
N GLY A 155 7.62 -20.86 4.97
CA GLY A 155 6.49 -21.77 5.20
C GLY A 155 6.65 -23.13 4.51
N ARG A 156 7.32 -23.18 3.34
CA ARG A 156 7.66 -24.44 2.65
C ARG A 156 8.78 -25.23 3.30
N ARG A 157 9.71 -24.58 4.00
CA ARG A 157 10.80 -25.24 4.73
C ARG A 157 10.32 -25.86 6.04
N GLU A 158 9.27 -25.31 6.62
CA GLU A 158 8.68 -25.78 7.87
C GLU A 158 7.59 -26.84 7.66
N ALA A 159 7.04 -26.98 6.44
CA ALA A 159 6.19 -28.11 6.09
C ALA A 159 7.04 -29.39 6.05
N PRO A 160 6.85 -30.33 7.00
CA PRO A 160 7.55 -31.61 6.95
C PRO A 160 7.15 -32.31 5.64
N SER A 161 8.13 -32.84 4.94
CA SER A 161 7.94 -33.86 3.92
C SER A 161 7.08 -34.99 4.50
N GLY A 162 5.78 -34.95 4.23
CA GLY A 162 4.82 -36.03 4.42
C GLY A 162 4.53 -36.67 3.08
#